data_AF-A0A9X1XTQ5-F1
#
_entry.id   AF-A0A9X1XTQ5-F1
#
_cell.length_a   1.000
_cell.length_b   1.000
_cell.length_c   1.000
_cell.angle_alpha   90.00
_cell.angle_beta   90.00
_cell.angle_gamma   90.00
#
_symmetry.space_group_name_H-M   'P 1'
#
loop_
_entity.id
_entity.type
_entity.pdbx_description
1 polymer ?
#
loop_
_entity_poly.entity_id
_entity_poly.type
_entity_poly.pdbx_seq_one_letter_code
_entity_poly.pdbx_strand_id
1 'polypeptide(L)'
;MGKAKLAHEKVMKYFDEIGFNCTTKNCREVTLDVVVDGKSRKRRLDIADNNPNIFDDIEVKAYETGKVYATKDILAEVAADAYLIKKEGWKIDWKFIDCELSQPLREALQKANINIIE
;
A
#
# COMPACT_ATOMS: atom_id res chain seq x y z
N MET A 1 -17.56 15.47 -2.15
CA MET A 1 -16.35 15.20 -1.34
C MET A 1 -15.17 15.03 -2.28
N GLY A 2 -13.96 15.48 -1.95
CA GLY A 2 -12.80 15.30 -2.84
C GLY A 2 -12.25 13.87 -2.76
N LYS A 3 -11.73 13.33 -3.86
CA LYS A 3 -11.17 11.96 -3.93
C LYS A 3 -10.14 11.66 -2.83
N ALA A 4 -9.25 12.61 -2.54
CA ALA A 4 -8.24 12.46 -1.49
C ALA A 4 -8.84 12.36 -0.09
N LYS A 5 -9.93 13.10 0.18
CA LYS A 5 -10.64 13.04 1.46
C LYS A 5 -11.33 11.69 1.64
N LEU A 6 -11.96 11.15 0.60
CA LEU A 6 -12.57 9.82 0.64
C LEU A 6 -11.51 8.73 0.93
N ALA A 7 -10.39 8.75 0.20
CA ALA A 7 -9.32 7.78 0.39
C ALA A 7 -8.79 7.81 1.84
N HIS A 8 -8.54 9.01 2.38
CA HIS A 8 -8.11 9.18 3.76
C HIS A 8 -9.15 8.65 4.76
N GLU A 9 -10.43 8.98 4.61
CA GLU A 9 -11.49 8.47 5.48
C GLU A 9 -11.57 6.94 5.46
N LYS A 10 -11.36 6.31 4.29
CA LYS A 10 -11.35 4.85 4.15
C LYS A 10 -10.14 4.20 4.80
N VAL A 11 -8.95 4.81 4.69
CA VAL A 11 -7.75 4.38 5.43
C VAL A 11 -8.03 4.40 6.93
N MET A 12 -8.57 5.51 7.45
CA MET A 12 -8.83 5.69 8.88
C MET A 12 -9.85 4.67 9.39
N LYS A 13 -10.96 4.49 8.66
CA LYS A 13 -11.98 3.50 8.99
C LYS A 13 -11.39 2.08 9.03
N TYR A 14 -10.60 1.71 8.02
CA TYR A 14 -10.01 0.38 7.96
C TYR A 14 -8.97 0.16 9.07
N PHE A 15 -8.15 1.17 9.36
CA PHE A 15 -7.19 1.16 10.47
C PHE A 15 -7.88 0.87 11.81
N ASP A 16 -8.99 1.56 12.08
CA ASP A 16 -9.78 1.35 13.30
C ASP A 16 -10.45 -0.04 13.33
N GLU A 17 -10.96 -0.52 12.19
CA GLU A 17 -11.65 -1.82 12.06
C GLU A 17 -10.74 -3.01 12.35
N ILE A 18 -9.51 -3.01 11.82
CA ILE A 18 -8.57 -4.12 12.00
C ILE A 18 -7.85 -4.08 13.35
N GLY A 19 -7.99 -2.99 14.11
CA GLY A 19 -7.31 -2.79 15.38
C GLY A 19 -5.79 -2.91 15.27
N PHE A 20 -5.22 -2.34 14.19
CA PHE A 20 -3.80 -2.51 13.84
C PHE A 20 -2.91 -2.12 15.04
N ASN A 21 -2.21 -3.11 15.60
CA ASN A 21 -1.45 -2.91 16.83
C ASN A 21 -0.09 -2.28 16.53
N CYS A 22 -0.07 -0.96 16.55
CA CYS A 22 1.15 -0.18 16.39
C CYS A 22 2.14 -0.41 17.52
N THR A 23 3.31 -0.96 17.18
CA THR A 23 4.44 -1.01 18.12
C THR A 23 5.31 0.25 18.05
N THR A 24 5.13 1.05 17.00
CA THR A 24 5.74 2.37 16.81
C THR A 24 4.77 3.50 17.14
N LYS A 25 5.29 4.72 17.36
CA LYS A 25 4.49 5.87 17.82
C LYS A 25 3.40 6.29 16.83
N ASN A 26 3.59 6.06 15.54
CA ASN A 26 2.62 6.36 14.50
C ASN A 26 2.81 5.38 13.33
N CYS A 27 1.79 4.58 13.03
CA CYS A 27 1.82 3.68 11.87
C CYS A 27 1.05 4.23 10.67
N ARG A 28 0.58 5.48 10.70
CA ARG A 28 -0.14 6.05 9.55
C ARG A 28 0.79 6.96 8.76
N GLU A 29 0.67 6.89 7.44
CA GLU A 29 1.39 7.75 6.49
C GLU A 29 2.92 7.70 6.68
N VAL A 30 3.48 6.51 6.88
CA VAL A 30 4.92 6.31 7.09
C VAL A 30 5.67 6.48 5.77
N THR A 31 6.64 7.39 5.73
CA THR A 31 7.39 7.65 4.49
C THR A 31 8.80 7.06 4.55
N LEU A 32 9.13 6.24 3.55
CA LEU A 32 10.43 5.58 3.39
C LEU A 32 11.13 6.06 2.11
N ASP A 33 12.46 5.90 2.09
CA ASP A 33 13.27 6.05 0.89
C ASP A 33 13.43 4.69 0.21
N VAL A 34 13.09 4.60 -1.07
CA VAL A 34 13.24 3.38 -1.87
C VAL A 34 14.01 3.66 -3.15
N VAL A 35 14.65 2.63 -3.71
CA VAL A 35 15.38 2.73 -4.98
C VAL A 35 14.71 1.87 -6.03
N VAL A 36 14.05 2.50 -7.00
CA VAL A 36 13.40 1.83 -8.13
C VAL A 36 14.12 2.26 -9.40
N ASP A 37 14.54 1.30 -10.23
CA ASP A 37 15.30 1.53 -11.46
C ASP A 37 16.54 2.43 -11.26
N GLY A 38 17.23 2.25 -10.14
CA GLY A 38 18.44 3.00 -9.78
C GLY A 38 18.20 4.44 -9.35
N LYS A 39 16.95 4.88 -9.17
CA LYS A 39 16.60 6.23 -8.71
C LYS A 39 15.96 6.19 -7.34
N SER A 40 16.45 7.04 -6.44
CA SER A 40 15.82 7.24 -5.14
C SER A 40 14.49 7.97 -5.30
N ARG A 41 13.47 7.51 -4.56
CA ARG A 41 12.17 8.17 -4.45
C ARG A 41 11.59 7.94 -3.07
N LYS A 42 10.67 8.82 -2.68
CA LYS A 42 9.84 8.64 -1.49
C LYS A 42 8.69 7.67 -1.79
N ARG A 43 8.44 6.74 -0.86
CA ARG A 43 7.25 5.90 -0.82
C ARG A 43 6.55 6.15 0.51
N ARG A 44 5.32 6.68 0.46
CA ARG A 44 4.47 6.86 1.64
C ARG A 44 3.55 5.65 1.74
N LEU A 45 3.62 4.96 2.87
CA LEU A 45 2.83 3.81 3.23
C LEU A 45 1.59 4.25 4.01
N ASP A 46 0.41 3.71 3.68
CA ASP A 46 -0.85 4.17 4.29
C ASP A 46 -0.94 3.76 5.77
N ILE A 47 -0.77 2.47 6.06
CA ILE A 47 -0.75 1.88 7.41
C ILE A 47 0.46 0.95 7.50
N ALA A 48 1.52 1.36 8.18
CA ALA A 48 2.75 0.60 8.29
C ALA A 48 3.36 0.64 9.69
N ASP A 49 3.72 -0.52 10.24
CA ASP A 49 4.65 -0.57 11.36
C ASP A 49 6.07 -0.69 10.80
N ASN A 50 6.94 0.25 11.16
CA ASN A 50 8.34 0.26 10.73
C ASN A 50 9.30 -0.10 11.87
N ASN A 51 8.81 -0.82 12.87
CA ASN A 51 9.66 -1.44 13.88
C ASN A 51 10.67 -2.37 13.18
N PRO A 52 11.97 -2.33 13.52
CA PRO A 52 12.98 -3.21 12.91
C PRO A 52 12.69 -4.72 12.96
N ASN A 53 11.74 -5.15 13.81
CA ASN A 53 11.31 -6.55 13.93
C ASN A 53 9.93 -6.83 13.29
N ILE A 54 9.22 -5.79 12.87
CA ILE A 54 7.87 -5.86 12.30
C ILE A 54 7.85 -4.87 11.14
N PHE A 55 8.10 -5.37 9.94
CA PHE A 55 7.93 -4.64 8.69
C PHE A 55 6.62 -5.11 8.05
N ASP A 56 5.51 -4.50 8.46
CA ASP A 56 4.18 -4.83 7.95
C ASP A 56 3.52 -3.54 7.44
N ASP A 57 2.91 -3.63 6.27
CA ASP A 57 2.26 -2.51 5.58
C ASP A 57 0.93 -2.94 4.96
N ILE A 58 -0.04 -2.04 5.02
CA ILE A 58 -1.32 -2.15 4.37
C ILE A 58 -1.58 -0.88 3.57
N GLU A 59 -1.64 -1.06 2.26
CA GLU A 59 -2.01 -0.03 1.29
C GLU A 59 -3.51 -0.09 0.99
N VAL A 60 -4.22 1.03 1.15
CA VAL A 60 -5.67 1.06 0.94
C VAL A 60 -5.98 1.74 -0.38
N LYS A 61 -6.60 1.00 -1.30
CA LYS A 61 -7.09 1.52 -2.57
C LYS A 61 -8.62 1.64 -2.51
N ALA A 62 -9.10 2.87 -2.52
CA ALA A 62 -10.53 3.20 -2.52
C ALA A 62 -10.83 4.16 -3.67
N TYR A 63 -11.56 3.68 -4.69
CA TYR A 63 -11.85 4.44 -5.90
C TYR A 63 -13.36 4.42 -6.19
N GLU A 64 -13.98 5.62 -6.28
CA GLU A 64 -15.40 5.78 -6.61
C GLU A 64 -15.77 5.19 -7.99
N THR A 65 -14.79 5.05 -8.88
CA THR A 65 -14.97 4.50 -10.23
C THR A 65 -15.14 2.98 -10.25
N GLY A 66 -15.08 2.32 -9.09
CA GLY A 66 -15.33 0.88 -8.93
C GLY A 66 -14.22 -0.02 -9.45
N LYS A 67 -13.18 0.51 -10.12
CA LYS A 67 -12.06 -0.28 -10.63
C LYS A 67 -10.72 0.45 -10.55
N VAL A 68 -9.69 -0.27 -10.14
CA VAL A 68 -8.29 0.16 -10.07
C VAL A 68 -7.51 -0.49 -11.20
N TYR A 69 -6.91 0.35 -12.05
CA TYR A 69 -6.17 -0.09 -13.23
C TYR A 69 -4.67 -0.06 -13.01
N ALA A 70 -3.93 -0.88 -13.75
CA ALA A 70 -2.46 -0.85 -13.81
C ALA A 70 -1.94 0.38 -14.56
N THR A 71 -2.23 1.57 -14.04
CA THR A 71 -1.68 2.82 -14.56
C THR A 71 -0.19 2.92 -14.24
N LYS A 72 0.52 3.82 -14.92
CA LYS A 72 1.95 4.07 -14.64
C LYS A 72 2.20 4.37 -13.16
N ASP A 73 1.33 5.17 -12.54
CA ASP A 73 1.49 5.58 -11.14
C ASP A 73 1.26 4.40 -10.19
N ILE A 74 0.21 3.60 -10.42
CA ILE A 74 -0.05 2.38 -9.64
C ILE A 74 1.10 1.38 -9.79
N LEU A 75 1.57 1.14 -11.02
CA LEU A 75 2.71 0.24 -11.24
C LEU A 75 4.01 0.75 -10.60
N ALA A 76 4.16 2.07 -10.48
CA ALA A 76 5.29 2.66 -9.77
C ALA A 76 5.19 2.46 -8.26
N GLU A 77 3.99 2.39 -7.68
CA GLU A 77 3.79 1.98 -6.28
C GLU A 77 4.11 0.48 -6.11
N VAL A 78 3.60 -0.38 -6.99
CA VAL A 78 3.90 -1.83 -6.99
C VAL A 78 5.41 -2.09 -7.04
N ALA A 79 6.14 -1.34 -7.88
CA ALA A 79 7.59 -1.47 -7.97
C ALA A 79 8.34 -1.03 -6.70
N ALA A 80 7.85 0.01 -6.02
CA ALA A 80 8.40 0.46 -4.73
C ALA A 80 8.16 -0.57 -3.62
N ASP A 81 6.96 -1.13 -3.57
CA ASP A 81 6.58 -2.13 -2.56
C ASP A 81 7.33 -3.45 -2.80
N ALA A 82 7.48 -3.85 -4.07
CA ALA A 82 8.33 -4.99 -4.44
C ALA A 82 9.79 -4.80 -4.02
N TYR A 83 10.31 -3.57 -4.02
CA TYR A 83 11.64 -3.27 -3.52
C TYR A 83 11.72 -3.47 -2.00
N LEU A 84 10.75 -2.92 -1.25
CA LEU A 84 10.67 -3.07 0.21
C LEU A 84 10.60 -4.53 0.62
N ILE A 85 9.74 -5.33 -0.03
CA ILE A 85 9.64 -6.78 0.21
C ILE A 85 10.99 -7.46 -0.02
N LYS A 86 11.63 -7.19 -1.17
CA LYS A 86 12.86 -7.90 -1.57
C LYS A 86 14.10 -7.49 -0.80
N LYS A 87 14.20 -6.23 -0.38
CA LYS A 87 15.42 -5.67 0.23
C LYS A 87 15.36 -5.61 1.74
N GLU A 88 14.19 -5.32 2.27
CA GLU A 88 13.99 -5.02 3.68
C GLU A 88 13.09 -6.06 4.36
N GLY A 89 12.50 -6.99 3.60
CA GLY A 89 11.72 -8.10 4.15
C GLY A 89 10.32 -7.69 4.61
N TRP A 90 9.80 -6.59 4.05
CA TRP A 90 8.43 -6.15 4.34
C TRP A 90 7.40 -7.21 3.93
N LYS A 91 6.38 -7.36 4.76
CA LYS A 91 5.10 -7.95 4.40
C LYS A 91 4.18 -6.80 3.98
N ILE A 92 3.66 -6.86 2.76
CA ILE A 92 2.84 -5.77 2.21
C ILE A 92 1.53 -6.37 1.69
N ASP A 93 0.43 -5.83 2.21
CA ASP A 93 -0.93 -6.17 1.84
C ASP A 93 -1.58 -4.97 1.12
N TRP A 94 -2.29 -5.21 0.02
CA TRP A 94 -3.09 -4.18 -0.66
C TRP A 94 -4.57 -4.48 -0.45
N LYS A 95 -5.26 -3.60 0.27
CA LYS A 95 -6.70 -3.67 0.53
C LYS A 95 -7.47 -2.82 -0.47
N PHE A 96 -8.38 -3.46 -1.22
CA PHE A 96 -9.30 -2.77 -2.11
C PHE A 96 -10.65 -2.59 -1.41
N ILE A 97 -11.17 -1.35 -1.36
CA ILE A 97 -12.45 -1.02 -0.74
C ILE A 97 -13.36 -0.36 -1.77
N ASP A 98 -14.56 -0.91 -1.93
CA ASP A 98 -15.58 -0.45 -2.89
C ASP A 98 -15.07 -0.37 -4.35
N CYS A 99 -14.03 -1.13 -4.67
CA CYS A 99 -13.46 -1.19 -6.00
C CYS A 99 -12.83 -2.56 -6.28
N GLU A 100 -12.81 -2.92 -7.55
CA GLU A 100 -12.16 -4.12 -8.05
C GLU A 100 -10.78 -3.79 -8.62
N LEU A 101 -9.84 -4.73 -8.54
CA LEU A 101 -8.59 -4.59 -9.27
C LEU A 101 -8.71 -5.15 -10.69
N SER A 102 -8.13 -4.45 -11.66
CA SER A 102 -8.00 -4.95 -13.03
C SER A 102 -7.12 -6.20 -13.09
N GLN A 103 -7.36 -7.08 -14.06
CA GLN A 103 -6.54 -8.29 -14.24
C GLN A 103 -5.04 -7.98 -14.41
N PRO A 104 -4.61 -6.98 -15.22
CA PRO A 104 -3.20 -6.62 -15.30
C PRO A 104 -2.60 -6.17 -13.96
N LEU A 105 -3.38 -5.49 -13.12
CA LEU A 105 -2.94 -5.10 -11.79
C LEU A 105 -2.79 -6.32 -10.86
N ARG A 106 -3.72 -7.28 -10.94
CA ARG A 106 -3.64 -8.54 -10.17
C ARG A 106 -2.31 -9.24 -10.42
N GLU A 107 -1.98 -9.42 -11.70
CA GLU A 107 -0.76 -10.10 -12.13
C GLU A 107 0.50 -9.36 -11.68
N ALA A 108 0.48 -8.02 -11.73
CA ALA A 108 1.58 -7.19 -11.25
C ALA A 108 1.81 -7.35 -9.74
N LEU A 109 0.75 -7.32 -8.93
CA LEU A 109 0.80 -7.51 -7.47
C LEU A 109 1.30 -8.90 -7.09
N GLN A 110 0.76 -9.94 -7.74
CA GLN A 110 1.18 -11.33 -7.53
C GLN A 110 2.67 -11.52 -7.88
N LYS A 111 3.13 -10.97 -9.00
CA LYS A 111 4.55 -11.02 -9.40
C LYS A 111 5.47 -10.27 -8.42
N ALA A 112 4.94 -9.26 -7.73
CA ALA A 112 5.64 -8.49 -6.71
C ALA A 112 5.65 -9.16 -5.33
N ASN A 113 4.96 -10.30 -5.15
CA ASN A 113 4.70 -10.94 -3.86
C ASN A 113 3.94 -10.03 -2.87
N ILE A 114 3.06 -9.18 -3.39
CA ILE A 114 2.16 -8.35 -2.59
C ILE A 114 0.87 -9.12 -2.37
N ASN A 115 0.41 -9.22 -1.13
CA ASN A 115 -0.85 -9.91 -0.82
C ASN A 115 -2.04 -9.01 -1.18
N ILE A 116 -3.11 -9.61 -1.68
CA ILE A 116 -4.32 -8.89 -2.06
C ILE A 116 -5.40 -9.22 -1.05
N ILE A 117 -6.01 -8.17 -0.47
CA ILE A 117 -7.17 -8.28 0.41
C ILE A 117 -8.36 -7.66 -0.35
N GLU A 118 -9.35 -8.47 -0.69
CA GLU A 118 -10.61 -8.05 -1.33
C GLU A 118 -11.72 -7.92 -0.28
#